data_AF-A0A2H3BSZ3-F1
#
_entry.id   AF-A0A2H3BSZ3-F1
#
_cell.length_a   1.000
_cell.length_b   1.000
_cell.length_c   1.000
_cell.angle_alpha   90.00
_cell.angle_beta   90.00
_cell.angle_gamma   90.00
#
_symmetry.space_group_name_H-M   'P 1'
#
loop_
_entity.id
_entity.type
_entity.pdbx_description
1 polymer ?
#
loop_
_entity_poly.entity_id
_entity_poly.type
_entity_poly.pdbx_seq_one_letter_code
_entity_poly.pdbx_strand_id
1 'polypeptide(L)'
;MNTEDWRQAPDGDTRKLLYYLDLALESTEAGQEAAVINFVAKLLEMLGYDGGYNKIVYMRHALPFVICGVTSLAWADVCVMDNEILFFVRISLDSKDLVSEYV
;
A
#
# COMPACT_ATOMS: atom_id res chain seq x y z
N MET A 1 -27.02 11.21 -5.79
CA MET A 1 -25.69 11.22 -6.42
C MET A 1 -24.90 10.14 -5.71
N ASN A 2 -24.62 9.02 -6.37
CA ASN A 2 -23.87 7.94 -5.74
C ASN A 2 -22.40 8.31 -5.88
N THR A 3 -21.82 8.85 -4.80
CA THR A 3 -20.44 9.35 -4.76
C THR A 3 -19.37 8.26 -4.87
N GLU A 4 -19.80 7.01 -5.02
CA GLU A 4 -18.95 5.82 -5.06
C GLU A 4 -18.69 5.32 -6.50
N ASP A 5 -19.40 5.82 -7.52
CA ASP A 5 -19.11 5.46 -8.92
C ASP A 5 -17.99 6.34 -9.49
N TRP A 6 -16.84 5.74 -9.82
CA TRP A 6 -15.71 6.45 -10.43
C TRP A 6 -16.10 7.20 -11.71
N ARG A 7 -17.13 6.74 -12.45
CA ARG A 7 -17.62 7.41 -13.66
C ARG A 7 -18.25 8.77 -13.37
N GLN A 8 -18.69 9.00 -12.13
CA GLN A 8 -19.32 10.25 -11.67
C GLN A 8 -18.39 11.08 -10.78
N ALA A 9 -17.10 10.73 -10.72
CA ALA A 9 -16.15 11.41 -9.85
C ALA A 9 -15.99 12.91 -10.20
N PRO A 10 -15.80 13.79 -9.20
CA PRO A 10 -15.72 15.24 -9.38
C PRO A 10 -14.45 15.71 -10.10
N ASP A 11 -13.38 14.93 -10.03
CA ASP A 11 -12.08 15.24 -10.62
C ASP A 11 -11.34 13.96 -11.04
N GLY A 12 -10.22 14.14 -11.76
CA GLY A 12 -9.45 13.04 -12.32
C GLY A 12 -8.73 12.18 -11.28
N ASP A 13 -8.37 12.73 -10.12
CA ASP A 13 -7.67 12.00 -9.07
C ASP A 13 -8.63 11.16 -8.25
N THR A 14 -9.77 11.74 -7.84
CA THR A 14 -10.89 11.01 -7.23
C THR A 14 -11.37 9.87 -8.14
N ARG A 15 -11.46 10.11 -9.45
CA ARG A 15 -11.80 9.06 -10.43
C ARG A 15 -10.82 7.90 -10.39
N LYS A 16 -9.51 8.17 -10.39
CA LYS A 16 -8.47 7.14 -10.37
C LYS A 16 -8.51 6.35 -9.07
N LEU A 17 -8.68 7.03 -7.93
CA LEU A 17 -8.79 6.38 -6.63
C LEU A 17 -9.97 5.40 -6.58
N LEU A 18 -11.16 5.86 -6.98
CA LEU A 18 -12.36 5.03 -7.00
C LEU A 18 -12.23 3.85 -7.99
N TYR A 19 -11.59 4.06 -9.14
CA TYR A 19 -11.30 2.98 -10.08
C TYR A 19 -10.39 1.90 -9.48
N TYR A 20 -9.32 2.30 -8.77
CA TYR A 20 -8.45 1.33 -8.10
C TYR A 20 -9.15 0.65 -6.92
N LEU A 21 -10.06 1.35 -6.24
CA LEU A 21 -10.88 0.75 -5.19
C LEU A 21 -11.79 -0.35 -5.75
N ASP A 22 -12.49 -0.08 -6.85
CA ASP A 22 -13.32 -1.09 -7.52
C ASP A 22 -12.50 -2.32 -7.92
N LEU A 23 -11.34 -2.11 -8.54
CA LEU A 23 -10.43 -3.21 -8.87
C LEU A 23 -10.00 -4.01 -7.64
N ALA A 24 -9.65 -3.33 -6.54
CA ALA A 24 -9.24 -3.99 -5.30
C ALA A 24 -10.38 -4.80 -4.65
N LEU A 25 -11.63 -4.34 -4.77
CA LEU A 25 -12.80 -5.03 -4.25
C LEU A 25 -13.22 -6.23 -5.12
N GLU A 26 -13.01 -6.15 -6.43
CA GLU A 26 -13.25 -7.27 -7.36
C GLU A 26 -12.16 -8.36 -7.28
N SER A 27 -10.98 -8.02 -6.74
CA SER A 27 -9.86 -8.93 -6.55
C SER A 27 -10.09 -9.93 -5.41
N THR A 28 -10.94 -10.93 -5.64
CA THR A 28 -11.19 -12.04 -4.70
C THR A 28 -10.27 -13.24 -4.87
N GLU A 29 -9.39 -13.22 -5.87
CA GLU A 29 -8.48 -14.33 -6.20
C GLU A 29 -7.10 -14.15 -5.54
N ALA A 30 -6.53 -15.24 -5.03
CA ALA A 30 -5.15 -15.28 -4.57
C ALA A 30 -4.19 -14.89 -5.71
N GLY A 31 -3.22 -14.02 -5.45
CA GLY A 31 -2.33 -13.47 -6.48
C GLY A 31 -2.78 -12.13 -7.07
N GLN A 32 -3.94 -11.60 -6.67
CA GLN A 32 -4.40 -10.26 -7.04
C GLN A 32 -4.07 -9.17 -6.01
N GLU A 33 -3.08 -9.40 -5.14
CA GLU A 33 -2.62 -8.41 -4.15
C GLU A 33 -2.16 -7.10 -4.82
N ALA A 34 -1.77 -7.18 -6.10
CA ALA A 34 -1.40 -6.02 -6.91
C ALA A 34 -2.50 -4.95 -7.00
N ALA A 35 -3.78 -5.35 -7.08
CA ALA A 35 -4.89 -4.39 -7.14
C ALA A 35 -5.04 -3.61 -5.83
N VAL A 36 -4.94 -4.32 -4.71
CA VAL A 36 -4.96 -3.74 -3.35
C VAL A 36 -3.75 -2.82 -3.14
N ILE A 37 -2.56 -3.26 -3.55
CA ILE A 37 -1.32 -2.46 -3.48
C ILE A 37 -1.48 -1.15 -4.26
N ASN A 38 -1.98 -1.21 -5.49
CA ASN A 38 -2.18 -0.02 -6.33
C ASN A 38 -3.20 0.95 -5.72
N PHE A 39 -4.29 0.43 -5.14
CA PHE A 39 -5.26 1.25 -4.42
C PHE A 39 -4.62 1.95 -3.22
N VAL A 40 -3.91 1.22 -2.36
CA VAL A 40 -3.26 1.78 -1.18
C VAL A 40 -2.22 2.82 -1.56
N ALA A 41 -1.41 2.58 -2.58
CA ALA A 41 -0.44 3.55 -3.08
C ALA A 41 -1.15 4.84 -3.54
N LYS A 42 -2.22 4.74 -4.35
CA LYS A 42 -2.96 5.92 -4.82
C LYS A 42 -3.65 6.68 -3.69
N LEU A 43 -4.17 5.97 -2.69
CA LEU A 43 -4.75 6.58 -1.50
C LEU A 43 -3.70 7.39 -0.73
N LEU A 44 -2.50 6.84 -0.53
CA LEU A 44 -1.41 7.54 0.16
C LEU A 44 -0.94 8.79 -0.60
N GLU A 45 -0.84 8.71 -1.94
CA GLU A 45 -0.59 9.89 -2.78
C GLU A 45 -1.67 10.97 -2.57
N MET A 46 -2.96 10.60 -2.62
CA MET A 46 -4.05 11.56 -2.45
C MET A 46 -4.10 12.19 -1.05
N LEU A 47 -3.66 11.46 -0.02
CA LEU A 47 -3.54 11.97 1.34
C LEU A 47 -2.28 12.85 1.53
N GLY A 48 -1.45 13.00 0.49
CA GLY A 48 -0.24 13.84 0.52
C GLY A 48 0.94 13.19 1.23
N TYR A 49 0.95 11.85 1.36
CA TYR A 49 2.10 11.13 1.92
C TYR A 49 3.30 11.09 0.96
N ASP A 50 3.14 11.49 -0.29
CA ASP A 50 4.20 11.71 -1.30
C ASP A 50 4.52 13.20 -1.52
N GLY A 51 3.81 14.12 -0.85
CA GLY A 51 3.87 15.56 -1.14
C GLY A 51 5.10 16.31 -0.58
N GLY A 52 6.07 15.62 0.01
CA GLY A 52 7.29 16.21 0.57
C GLY A 52 8.53 15.85 -0.25
N TYR A 53 9.52 16.74 -0.32
CA TYR A 53 10.76 16.52 -1.11
C TYR A 53 11.49 15.19 -0.76
N ASN A 54 11.34 14.72 0.49
CA ASN A 54 11.94 13.48 0.98
C ASN A 54 10.93 12.33 1.20
N LYS A 55 9.65 12.54 0.88
CA LYS A 55 8.61 11.54 1.12
C LYS A 55 8.34 10.70 -0.11
N ILE A 56 8.64 9.41 -0.04
CA ILE A 56 8.47 8.50 -1.17
C ILE A 56 7.61 7.32 -0.73
N VAL A 57 6.58 7.04 -1.53
CA VAL A 57 5.77 5.81 -1.44
C VAL A 57 6.48 4.72 -2.24
N TYR A 58 6.93 3.67 -1.56
CA TYR A 58 7.51 2.49 -2.19
C TYR A 58 6.50 1.35 -2.23
N MET A 59 6.54 0.57 -3.29
CA MET A 59 5.74 -0.64 -3.45
C MET A 59 6.68 -1.86 -3.55
N ARG A 60 6.30 -2.98 -2.91
CA ARG A 60 7.03 -4.25 -2.93
C ARG A 60 8.52 -4.10 -2.61
N HIS A 61 8.81 -3.47 -1.48
CA HIS A 61 10.17 -3.13 -1.10
C HIS A 61 10.66 -3.94 0.10
N ALA A 62 11.89 -4.44 0.00
CA ALA A 62 12.57 -5.09 1.09
C ALA A 62 13.29 -4.03 1.93
N LEU A 63 12.88 -3.89 3.19
CA LEU A 63 13.40 -2.91 4.13
C LEU A 63 14.44 -3.58 5.03
N PRO A 64 15.73 -3.29 4.88
CA PRO A 64 16.72 -3.74 5.84
C PRO A 64 16.55 -2.93 7.14
N PHE A 65 16.58 -3.61 8.27
CA PHE A 65 16.52 -2.97 9.60
C PHE A 65 17.41 -3.73 10.59
N VAL A 66 17.66 -3.13 11.75
CA VAL A 66 18.43 -3.78 12.82
C VAL A 66 17.55 -3.93 14.05
N ILE A 67 17.34 -5.17 14.50
CA ILE A 67 16.71 -5.48 15.78
C ILE A 67 17.73 -6.20 16.65
N CYS A 68 17.91 -5.71 17.88
CA CYS A 68 18.84 -6.30 18.86
C CYS A 68 20.28 -6.48 18.34
N GLY A 69 20.75 -5.59 17.45
CA GLY A 69 22.09 -5.66 16.86
C GLY A 69 22.24 -6.68 15.73
N VAL A 70 21.15 -7.34 15.33
CA VAL A 70 21.12 -8.25 14.18
C VAL A 70 20.47 -7.53 13.00
N THR A 71 21.14 -7.56 11.84
CA THR A 71 20.56 -7.08 10.58
C THR A 71 19.48 -8.07 10.13
N SER A 72 18.28 -7.57 9.88
CA SER A 72 17.10 -8.32 9.46
C SER A 72 16.45 -7.64 8.25
N LEU A 73 15.51 -8.35 7.62
CA LEU A 73 14.82 -7.89 6.42
C LEU A 73 13.30 -7.99 6.60
N ALA A 74 12.58 -6.92 6.31
CA ALA A 74 11.11 -6.92 6.26
C ALA A 74 10.66 -6.72 4.82
N TRP A 75 9.63 -7.47 4.40
CA TRP A 75 8.98 -7.28 3.11
C TRP A 75 7.73 -6.43 3.28
N ALA A 76 7.73 -5.24 2.67
CA ALA A 76 6.58 -4.35 2.63
C ALA A 76 5.90 -4.44 1.26
N ASP A 77 4.57 -4.53 1.26
CA ASP A 77 3.79 -4.40 0.04
C ASP A 77 3.65 -2.94 -0.37
N VAL A 78 3.46 -2.06 0.63
CA VAL A 78 3.54 -0.60 0.48
C VAL A 78 4.23 0.00 1.71
N CYS A 79 5.15 0.95 1.52
CA CYS A 79 5.70 1.74 2.62
C CYS A 79 5.90 3.21 2.24
N VAL A 80 5.90 4.09 3.25
CA VAL A 80 6.22 5.51 3.10
C VAL A 80 7.48 5.80 3.89
N MET A 81 8.47 6.42 3.25
CA MET A 81 9.73 6.80 3.90
C MET A 81 9.95 8.31 3.83
N ASP A 82 10.48 8.88 4.92
CA ASP A 82 10.94 10.28 5.04
C ASP A 82 12.21 10.31 5.91
N ASN A 83 13.37 10.04 5.28
CA ASN A 83 14.65 9.68 5.94
C ASN A 83 14.61 8.44 6.87
N GLU A 84 13.45 8.10 7.42
CA GLU A 84 13.11 6.92 8.22
C GLU A 84 11.78 6.32 7.71
N ILE A 85 11.42 5.11 8.17
CA ILE A 85 10.16 4.45 7.80
C ILE A 85 9.01 5.11 8.57
N LEU A 86 8.07 5.74 7.87
CA LEU A 86 6.89 6.38 8.46
C LEU A 86 5.68 5.44 8.52
N PHE A 87 5.50 4.61 7.49
CA PHE A 87 4.35 3.73 7.37
C PHE A 87 4.73 2.43 6.68
N PHE A 88 4.20 1.31 7.18
CA PHE A 88 4.46 -0.04 6.67
C PHE A 88 3.14 -0.80 6.54
N VAL A 89 2.84 -1.27 5.33
CA VAL A 89 1.66 -2.09 5.04
C VAL A 89 2.12 -3.41 4.43
N ARG A 90 1.69 -4.50 5.07
CA ARG A 90 1.76 -5.85 4.51
C ARG A 90 0.34 -6.32 4.25
N ILE A 91 0.05 -6.66 3.00
CA ILE A 91 -1.24 -7.15 2.53
C ILE A 91 -1.11 -8.67 2.45
N SER A 92 -1.68 -9.37 3.42
CA SER A 92 -1.85 -10.82 3.36
C SER A 92 -3.28 -11.16 3.04
N LEU A 93 -3.52 -11.78 1.89
CA LEU A 93 -4.81 -12.38 1.55
C LEU A 93 -4.94 -13.81 2.12
N ASP A 94 -3.87 -14.36 2.69
CA ASP A 94 -3.92 -15.62 3.44
C ASP A 94 -4.13 -15.34 4.93
N SER A 95 -5.19 -15.93 5.51
CA SER A 95 -5.52 -15.79 6.94
C SER A 95 -4.55 -16.55 7.85
N LYS A 96 -3.53 -17.21 7.28
CA LYS A 96 -2.54 -18.04 7.98
C LYS A 96 -1.18 -17.38 8.20
N ASP A 97 -0.89 -16.26 7.55
CA ASP A 97 0.45 -15.62 7.58
C ASP A 97 0.67 -14.65 8.76
N LEU A 98 -0.22 -14.65 9.76
CA LEU A 98 0.01 -13.93 11.01
C LEU A 98 1.06 -14.58 11.92
N VAL A 99 1.62 -15.74 11.54
CA VAL A 99 2.80 -16.28 12.22
C VAL A 99 4.04 -15.75 11.52
N SER A 100 4.52 -14.63 12.03
CA SER A 100 5.88 -14.14 11.83
C SER A 100 6.88 -15.30 11.95
N GLU A 101 7.49 -15.70 10.84
CA GLU A 101 8.71 -16.51 10.83
C GLU A 101 9.80 -15.67 11.50
N TYR A 102 9.93 -15.80 12.82
CA TYR A 102 11.17 -15.54 13.54
C TYR A 102 11.89 -16.88 13.70
N VAL A 103 12.76 -17.20 12.74
CA VAL A 103 13.94 -18.06 12.95
C VAL A 103 15.10 -17.47 12.18
#